data_AF-A0A7C5U280-F1
#
_entry.id   AF-A0A7C5U280-F1
#
_cell.length_a   1.000
_cell.length_b   1.000
_cell.length_c   1.000
_cell.angle_alpha   90.00
_cell.angle_beta   90.00
_cell.angle_gamma   90.00
#
_symmetry.space_group_name_H-M   'P 1'
#
loop_
_entity.id
_entity.type
_entity.pdbx_description
1 polymer ?
#
loop_
_entity_poly.entity_id
_entity_poly.type
_entity_poly.pdbx_seq_one_letter_code
_entity_poly.pdbx_strand_id
1 'polypeptide(L)'
;MARPTGAFVLLLIGGILIVVFAGLYMFAKDWVESILPSEWVPTIPKLTETLGGKDVMYILGVVWGMLVIIGAALTYTGKPSSVKAGSIMGLIFGLLSLLEIAGGLYIGFILALIGAILGLVWKPPAAPAPAPAPPPTPPTPPPAPEQPTPPAPA
;
A
#
# COMPACT_ATOMS: atom_id res chain seq x y z
N MET A 1 15.87 2.84 5.14
CA MET A 1 14.85 2.84 4.07
C MET A 1 13.65 3.63 4.58
N ALA A 2 13.35 4.81 4.03
CA ALA A 2 12.12 5.51 4.41
C ALA A 2 10.94 4.65 3.94
N ARG A 3 9.95 4.42 4.80
CA ARG A 3 8.72 3.70 4.43
C ARG A 3 7.61 4.73 4.22
N PRO A 4 6.64 4.48 3.33
CA PRO A 4 5.48 5.35 3.16
C PRO A 4 4.47 5.15 4.32
N THR A 5 4.91 5.41 5.56
CA THR A 5 4.13 5.13 6.77
C THR A 5 2.81 5.90 6.77
N GLY A 6 2.80 7.15 6.29
CA GLY A 6 1.55 7.92 6.16
C GLY A 6 0.56 7.29 5.19
N ALA A 7 1.01 6.85 4.02
CA ALA A 7 0.16 6.16 3.04
C ALA A 7 -0.43 4.87 3.63
N PHE A 8 0.41 4.08 4.29
CA PHE A 8 0.01 2.84 4.95
C PHE A 8 -1.06 3.08 6.02
N VAL A 9 -0.83 4.00 6.95
CA VAL A 9 -1.75 4.26 8.07
C VAL A 9 -3.11 4.75 7.56
N LEU A 10 -3.12 5.64 6.56
CA LEU A 10 -4.35 6.17 5.99
C LEU A 10 -5.15 5.09 5.23
N LEU A 11 -4.47 4.27 4.41
CA LEU A 11 -5.10 3.13 3.74
C LEU A 11 -5.65 2.11 4.74
N LEU A 12 -4.90 1.81 5.80
CA LEU A 12 -5.30 0.86 6.82
C LEU A 12 -6.53 1.35 7.59
N ILE A 13 -6.51 2.58 8.08
CA ILE A 13 -7.65 3.17 8.79
C ILE A 13 -8.86 3.25 7.85
N GLY A 14 -8.67 3.68 6.61
CA GLY A 14 -9.73 3.73 5.61
C GLY A 14 -10.37 2.35 5.38
N GLY A 15 -9.55 1.33 5.13
CA GLY A 15 -10.01 -0.05 4.96
C GLY A 15 -10.72 -0.62 6.18
N ILE A 16 -10.20 -0.37 7.39
CA ILE A 16 -10.84 -0.81 8.64
C ILE A 16 -12.21 -0.15 8.81
N LEU A 17 -12.32 1.16 8.57
CA LEU A 17 -13.61 1.85 8.65
C LEU A 17 -14.61 1.27 7.65
N ILE A 18 -14.20 1.00 6.42
CA ILE A 18 -15.06 0.36 5.41
C ILE A 18 -15.58 -0.99 5.92
N VAL A 19 -14.69 -1.87 6.40
CA VAL A 19 -15.06 -3.22 6.89
C VAL A 19 -15.96 -3.13 8.13
N VAL A 20 -15.60 -2.30 9.11
CA VAL A 20 -16.34 -2.19 10.37
C VAL A 20 -17.74 -1.66 10.12
N PHE A 21 -17.89 -0.61 9.31
CA PHE A 21 -19.20 -0.07 9.02
C PHE A 21 -20.03 -1.02 8.15
N ALA A 22 -19.46 -1.60 7.09
CA ALA A 22 -20.17 -2.57 6.25
C ALA A 22 -20.63 -3.79 7.07
N GLY A 23 -19.77 -4.32 7.94
CA GLY A 23 -20.09 -5.42 8.84
C GLY A 23 -21.13 -5.04 9.89
N LEU A 24 -20.99 -3.86 10.53
CA LEU A 24 -21.96 -3.39 11.53
C LEU A 24 -23.34 -3.20 10.91
N TYR A 25 -23.43 -2.61 9.71
CA TYR A 25 -24.68 -2.50 8.97
C TYR A 25 -25.28 -3.87 8.67
N MET A 26 -24.47 -4.86 8.29
CA MET A 26 -24.96 -6.21 8.02
C MET A 26 -25.64 -6.85 9.24
N PHE A 27 -25.09 -6.64 10.45
CA PHE A 27 -25.65 -7.17 11.70
C PHE A 27 -26.79 -6.32 12.28
N ALA A 28 -26.74 -5.00 12.09
CA ALA A 28 -27.68 -4.06 12.69
C ALA A 28 -28.73 -3.55 11.70
N LYS A 29 -28.81 -4.07 10.48
CA LYS A 29 -29.67 -3.53 9.40
C LYS A 29 -31.11 -3.31 9.83
N ASP A 30 -31.73 -4.26 10.51
CA ASP A 30 -33.15 -4.19 10.89
C ASP A 30 -33.39 -3.08 11.92
N TRP A 31 -32.42 -2.89 12.83
CA TRP A 31 -32.44 -1.81 13.81
C TRP A 31 -32.15 -0.46 13.14
N VAL A 32 -31.15 -0.40 12.25
CA VAL A 32 -30.78 0.84 11.53
C VAL A 32 -31.91 1.31 10.61
N GLU A 33 -32.51 0.42 9.82
CA GLU A 33 -33.64 0.74 8.94
C GLU A 33 -34.92 1.10 9.73
N SER A 34 -35.01 0.74 11.02
CA SER A 34 -36.12 1.18 11.90
C SER A 34 -35.98 2.62 12.40
N ILE A 35 -34.76 3.16 12.44
CA ILE A 35 -34.44 4.52 12.94
C ILE A 35 -34.14 5.48 11.79
N LEU A 36 -33.51 4.97 10.73
CA LEU A 36 -33.17 5.71 9.53
C LEU A 36 -34.02 5.21 8.36
N PRO A 37 -34.78 6.08 7.67
CA PRO A 37 -35.50 5.69 6.47
C PRO A 37 -34.50 5.12 5.46
N SER A 38 -34.85 4.00 4.82
CA SER A 38 -33.98 3.31 3.86
C SER A 38 -33.50 4.21 2.70
N GLU A 39 -34.18 5.31 2.45
CA GLU A 39 -33.84 6.36 1.47
C GLU A 39 -32.54 7.11 1.81
N TRP A 40 -32.14 7.12 3.09
CA TRP A 40 -30.90 7.73 3.56
C TRP A 40 -29.70 6.81 3.43
N VAL A 41 -29.92 5.53 3.12
CA VAL A 41 -28.85 4.57 2.83
C VAL A 41 -28.58 4.64 1.32
N PRO A 42 -27.47 5.26 0.88
CA PRO A 42 -27.25 5.50 -0.54
C PRO A 42 -26.85 4.19 -1.23
N THR A 43 -27.83 3.48 -1.78
CA THR A 43 -27.61 2.28 -2.59
C THR A 43 -27.85 2.56 -4.07
N ILE A 44 -27.11 1.92 -4.98
CA ILE A 44 -27.45 1.94 -6.41
C ILE A 44 -28.60 0.95 -6.64
N PRO A 45 -29.85 1.39 -6.89
CA PRO A 45 -31.02 0.51 -6.84
C PRO A 45 -30.94 -0.61 -7.88
N LYS A 46 -30.54 -0.27 -9.10
CA LYS A 46 -30.43 -1.19 -10.23
C LYS A 46 -29.31 -2.22 -10.07
N LEU A 47 -28.19 -1.81 -9.47
CA LEU A 47 -27.05 -2.68 -9.21
C LEU A 47 -27.36 -3.64 -8.05
N THR A 48 -28.05 -3.14 -7.02
CA THR A 48 -28.52 -3.91 -5.86
C THR A 48 -29.51 -4.99 -6.28
N GLU A 49 -30.47 -4.65 -7.13
CA GLU A 49 -31.45 -5.61 -7.66
C GLU A 49 -30.78 -6.69 -8.54
N THR A 50 -29.83 -6.30 -9.40
CA THR A 50 -29.15 -7.21 -10.34
C THR A 50 -28.22 -8.20 -9.65
N LEU A 51 -27.56 -7.81 -8.56
CA LEU A 51 -26.55 -8.62 -7.87
C LEU A 51 -27.12 -9.50 -6.74
N GLY A 52 -28.44 -9.52 -6.54
CA GLY A 52 -29.09 -10.41 -5.56
C GLY A 52 -29.55 -9.72 -4.28
N GLY A 53 -29.73 -8.41 -4.30
CA GLY A 53 -30.33 -7.62 -3.21
C GLY A 53 -29.32 -6.92 -2.31
N LYS A 54 -29.85 -6.23 -1.29
CA LYS A 54 -29.06 -5.43 -0.33
C LYS A 54 -28.02 -6.27 0.43
N ASP A 55 -28.35 -7.52 0.75
CA ASP A 55 -27.47 -8.41 1.51
C ASP A 55 -26.14 -8.71 0.78
N VAL A 56 -26.18 -8.88 -0.55
CA VAL A 56 -24.98 -9.09 -1.36
C VAL A 56 -24.10 -7.84 -1.41
N MET A 57 -24.71 -6.65 -1.39
CA MET A 57 -23.97 -5.38 -1.37
C MET A 57 -23.16 -5.20 -0.09
N TYR A 58 -23.71 -5.58 1.07
CA TYR A 58 -22.96 -5.51 2.33
C TYR A 58 -21.76 -6.47 2.34
N ILE A 59 -21.94 -7.68 1.80
CA ILE A 59 -20.87 -8.68 1.69
C ILE A 59 -19.75 -8.17 0.79
N LEU A 60 -20.09 -7.63 -0.39
CA LEU A 60 -19.11 -7.06 -1.29
C LEU A 60 -18.34 -5.90 -0.64
N GLY A 61 -19.02 -5.03 0.12
CA GLY A 61 -18.37 -3.94 0.86
C GLY A 61 -17.31 -4.42 1.86
N VAL A 62 -17.60 -5.51 2.59
CA VAL A 62 -16.63 -6.17 3.47
C VAL A 62 -15.46 -6.72 2.68
N VAL A 63 -15.71 -7.37 1.53
CA VAL A 63 -14.67 -7.94 0.66
C VAL A 63 -13.77 -6.84 0.10
N TRP A 64 -14.33 -5.73 -0.41
CA TRP A 64 -13.54 -4.59 -0.88
C TRP A 64 -12.74 -3.95 0.24
N GLY A 65 -13.33 -3.77 1.41
CA GLY A 65 -12.64 -3.26 2.59
C GLY A 65 -11.44 -4.14 2.98
N MET A 66 -11.59 -5.46 2.95
CA MET A 66 -10.47 -6.40 3.15
C MET A 66 -9.39 -6.23 2.08
N LEU A 67 -9.75 -6.09 0.81
CA LEU A 67 -8.80 -5.86 -0.28
C LEU A 67 -8.04 -4.54 -0.10
N VAL A 68 -8.69 -3.48 0.39
CA VAL A 68 -8.03 -2.23 0.76
C VAL A 68 -7.02 -2.43 1.90
N ILE A 69 -7.37 -3.21 2.93
CA ILE A 69 -6.46 -3.56 4.04
C ILE A 69 -5.24 -4.34 3.51
N ILE A 70 -5.44 -5.28 2.58
CA ILE A 70 -4.35 -6.01 1.92
C ILE A 70 -3.46 -5.04 1.13
N GLY A 71 -4.06 -4.09 0.40
CA GLY A 71 -3.34 -3.02 -0.28
C GLY A 71 -2.51 -2.16 0.67
N ALA A 72 -3.02 -1.88 1.86
CA ALA A 72 -2.27 -1.21 2.92
C ALA A 72 -1.04 -2.03 3.34
N ALA A 73 -1.21 -3.32 3.63
CA ALA A 73 -0.11 -4.20 4.02
C ALA A 73 1.00 -4.26 2.93
N LEU A 74 0.61 -4.32 1.65
CA LEU A 74 1.53 -4.25 0.51
C LEU A 74 2.33 -2.93 0.48
N THR A 75 1.68 -1.83 0.86
CA THR A 75 2.28 -0.49 0.92
C THR A 75 3.32 -0.37 2.03
N TYR A 76 3.21 -1.15 3.10
CA TYR A 76 4.18 -1.14 4.20
C TYR A 76 5.54 -1.80 3.86
N THR A 77 5.60 -2.60 2.79
CA THR A 77 6.80 -3.37 2.42
C THR A 77 8.01 -2.50 2.04
N GLY A 78 7.81 -1.22 1.69
CA GLY A 78 8.87 -0.28 1.31
C GLY A 78 9.53 -0.58 -0.05
N LYS A 79 9.07 -1.60 -0.77
CA LYS A 79 9.49 -1.87 -2.15
C LYS A 79 8.67 -1.00 -3.11
N PRO A 80 9.28 -0.24 -4.03
CA PRO A 80 8.54 0.65 -4.93
C PRO A 80 7.47 -0.05 -5.77
N SER A 81 7.72 -1.28 -6.23
CA SER A 81 6.73 -2.07 -6.96
C SER A 81 5.51 -2.44 -6.09
N SER A 82 5.76 -2.92 -4.87
CA SER A 82 4.70 -3.32 -3.93
C SER A 82 3.90 -2.13 -3.39
N VAL A 83 4.55 -0.98 -3.17
CA VAL A 83 3.90 0.27 -2.78
C VAL A 83 2.95 0.75 -3.85
N LYS A 84 3.38 0.75 -5.12
CA LYS A 84 2.50 1.10 -6.26
C LYS A 84 1.34 0.12 -6.38
N ALA A 85 1.61 -1.19 -6.32
CA ALA A 85 0.56 -2.21 -6.41
C ALA A 85 -0.48 -2.07 -5.29
N GLY A 86 -0.03 -1.93 -4.04
CA GLY A 86 -0.92 -1.73 -2.88
C GLY A 86 -1.73 -0.44 -2.96
N SER A 87 -1.12 0.63 -3.48
CA SER A 87 -1.82 1.91 -3.68
C SER A 87 -2.87 1.84 -4.79
N ILE A 88 -2.56 1.23 -5.94
CA ILE A 88 -3.52 1.01 -7.04
C ILE A 88 -4.68 0.15 -6.55
N MET A 89 -4.37 -0.91 -5.80
CA MET A 89 -5.35 -1.81 -5.22
C MET A 89 -6.30 -1.08 -4.26
N GLY A 90 -5.75 -0.29 -3.34
CA GLY A 90 -6.54 0.55 -2.44
C GLY A 90 -7.37 1.61 -3.17
N LEU A 91 -6.85 2.16 -4.27
CA LEU A 91 -7.56 3.17 -5.08
C LEU A 91 -8.73 2.54 -5.83
N ILE A 92 -8.52 1.44 -6.55
CA ILE A 92 -9.57 0.76 -7.31
C ILE A 92 -10.66 0.24 -6.38
N PHE A 93 -10.29 -0.51 -5.34
CA PHE A 93 -11.26 -1.10 -4.43
C PHE A 93 -11.92 -0.08 -3.51
N GLY A 94 -11.21 1.00 -3.15
CA GLY A 94 -11.82 2.15 -2.50
C GLY A 94 -12.85 2.84 -3.40
N LEU A 95 -12.57 3.00 -4.70
CA LEU A 95 -13.52 3.59 -5.65
C LEU A 95 -14.73 2.69 -5.89
N LEU A 96 -14.52 1.38 -5.98
CA LEU A 96 -15.61 0.41 -6.12
C LEU A 96 -16.51 0.39 -4.87
N SER A 97 -15.94 0.60 -3.68
CA SER A 97 -16.71 0.72 -2.43
C SER A 97 -17.71 1.89 -2.44
N LEU A 98 -17.47 2.96 -3.22
CA LEU A 98 -18.46 4.04 -3.39
C LEU A 98 -19.74 3.60 -4.09
N LEU A 99 -19.70 2.55 -4.92
CA LEU A 99 -20.83 2.10 -5.72
C LEU A 99 -21.88 1.32 -4.92
N GLU A 100 -21.56 0.91 -3.69
CA GLU A 100 -22.41 0.01 -2.92
C GLU A 100 -23.26 0.78 -1.93
N ILE A 101 -22.59 1.43 -0.96
CA ILE A 101 -23.20 2.09 0.20
C ILE A 101 -22.34 3.27 0.60
N ALA A 102 -22.21 4.29 -0.25
CA ALA A 102 -21.39 5.47 0.08
C ALA A 102 -20.01 5.11 0.73
N GLY A 103 -19.37 4.02 0.30
CA GLY A 103 -18.09 3.55 0.83
C GLY A 103 -18.06 3.06 2.28
N GLY A 104 -19.18 2.70 2.93
CA GLY A 104 -19.23 2.33 4.36
C GLY A 104 -19.10 3.54 5.31
N LEU A 105 -18.40 4.60 4.91
CA LEU A 105 -18.40 5.94 5.47
C LEU A 105 -17.59 6.80 4.49
N TYR A 106 -18.08 7.95 4.04
CA TYR A 106 -17.30 8.85 3.17
C TYR A 106 -15.90 9.14 3.74
N ILE A 107 -15.77 9.17 5.06
CA ILE A 107 -14.50 9.32 5.77
C ILE A 107 -13.57 8.12 5.50
N GLY A 108 -14.04 6.88 5.62
CA GLY A 108 -13.23 5.69 5.32
C GLY A 108 -12.71 5.69 3.88
N PHE A 109 -13.58 6.06 2.93
CA PHE A 109 -13.21 6.26 1.54
C PHE A 109 -12.16 7.37 1.36
N ILE A 110 -12.36 8.55 1.93
CA ILE A 110 -11.44 9.69 1.82
C ILE A 110 -10.06 9.32 2.37
N LEU A 111 -10.00 8.65 3.52
CA LEU A 111 -8.74 8.19 4.10
C LEU A 111 -8.05 7.16 3.19
N ALA A 112 -8.79 6.19 2.65
CA ALA A 112 -8.25 5.22 1.70
C ALA A 112 -7.72 5.90 0.42
N LEU A 113 -8.44 6.89 -0.10
CA LEU A 113 -8.06 7.65 -1.29
C LEU A 113 -6.79 8.47 -1.07
N ILE A 114 -6.73 9.23 0.03
CA ILE A 114 -5.55 10.02 0.39
C ILE A 114 -4.36 9.09 0.62
N GLY A 115 -4.56 7.97 1.33
CA GLY A 115 -3.52 6.96 1.55
C GLY A 115 -2.99 6.36 0.25
N ALA A 116 -3.87 6.02 -0.69
CA ALA A 116 -3.50 5.50 -2.00
C ALA A 116 -2.72 6.52 -2.83
N ILE A 117 -3.14 7.78 -2.86
CA ILE A 117 -2.42 8.85 -3.57
C ILE A 117 -1.03 9.07 -2.95
N LEU A 118 -0.92 9.12 -1.62
CA LEU A 118 0.37 9.26 -0.95
C LEU A 118 1.31 8.09 -1.28
N GLY A 119 0.78 6.87 -1.37
CA GLY A 119 1.56 5.70 -1.76
C GLY A 119 2.02 5.74 -3.21
N LEU A 120 1.17 6.22 -4.13
CA LEU A 120 1.55 6.42 -5.55
C LEU A 120 2.62 7.50 -5.76
N VAL A 121 2.55 8.58 -4.99
CA VAL A 121 3.50 9.71 -5.09
C VAL A 121 4.82 9.41 -4.35
N TRP A 122 4.83 8.44 -3.45
CA TRP A 122 6.02 8.08 -2.68
C TRP A 122 7.18 7.63 -3.59
N LYS A 123 8.36 8.20 -3.35
CA LYS A 123 9.62 7.85 -4.02
C LYS A 123 10.59 7.21 -3.02
N PRO A 124 11.29 6.12 -3.40
CA PRO A 124 12.34 5.57 -2.56
C PRO A 124 13.44 6.61 -2.34
N PRO A 125 14.01 6.70 -1.12
CA PRO A 125 15.27 7.41 -0.92
C PRO A 125 16.32 6.83 -1.85
N ALA A 126 17.01 7.70 -2.59
CA ALA A 126 18.10 7.29 -3.47
C ALA A 126 19.10 6.45 -2.67
N ALA A 127 19.50 5.30 -3.23
CA ALA A 127 20.60 4.54 -2.64
C ALA A 127 21.81 5.45 -2.51
N PRO A 128 22.59 5.39 -1.41
CA PRO A 128 23.85 6.10 -1.32
C PRO A 128 24.65 5.82 -2.59
N ALA A 129 25.16 6.88 -3.24
CA ALA A 129 25.96 6.73 -4.43
C ALA A 129 27.06 5.68 -4.17
N PRO A 130 27.35 4.80 -5.14
CA PRO A 130 28.48 3.87 -5.02
C PRO A 130 29.70 4.67 -4.56
N ALA A 131 30.35 4.23 -3.48
CA ALA A 131 31.58 4.86 -3.02
C ALA A 131 32.53 5.00 -4.22
N PRO A 132 33.23 6.15 -4.39
CA PRO A 132 34.20 6.32 -5.45
C PRO A 132 35.11 5.10 -5.51
N ALA A 133 35.26 4.49 -6.69
CA ALA A 133 36.12 3.34 -6.87
C ALA A 133 37.52 3.67 -6.31
N PRO A 134 38.15 2.76 -5.54
CA PRO A 134 39.49 3.00 -5.04
C PRO A 134 40.42 3.34 -6.22
N PRO A 135 41.27 4.37 -6.09
CA PRO A 135 42.19 4.76 -7.16
C PRO A 135 43.01 3.55 -7.62
N PRO A 136 43.26 3.42 -8.94
CA PRO A 136 44.04 2.30 -9.47
C PRO A 136 45.38 2.23 -8.73
N THR A 137 45.67 1.06 -8.15
CA THR A 137 46.93 0.80 -7.48
C THR A 137 48.07 1.10 -8.43
N PRO A 138 49.07 1.92 -8.02
CA PRO A 138 50.25 2.17 -8.84
C PRO A 138 50.87 0.84 -9.29
N PRO A 139 51.33 0.73 -10.55
CA PRO A 139 52.02 -0.46 -11.01
C PRO A 139 53.21 -0.75 -10.08
N THR A 140 53.27 -1.98 -9.57
CA THR A 140 54.39 -2.47 -8.77
C THR A 140 55.69 -2.24 -9.55
N PRO A 141 56.71 -1.62 -8.92
CA PRO A 141 58.03 -1.47 -9.55
C PRO A 141 58.56 -2.83 -10.01
N PRO A 142 59.28 -2.90 -11.14
CA PRO A 142 59.94 -4.12 -11.58
C PRO A 142 60.80 -4.71 -10.46
N PRO A 143 60.91 -6.05 -10.34
CA PRO A 143 61.82 -6.67 -9.39
C PRO A 143 63.22 -6.07 -9.54
N ALA A 144 63.80 -5.61 -8.42
CA ALA A 144 65.17 -5.12 -8.41
C ALA A 144 66.09 -6.23 -8.95
N PRO A 145 67.06 -5.92 -9.84
CA PRO A 145 68.01 -6.91 -10.31
C PRO A 145 68.68 -7.59 -9.11
N GLU A 146 68.67 -8.92 -9.07
CA GLU A 146 69.38 -9.69 -8.07
C GLU A 146 70.84 -9.26 -8.06
N GLN A 147 71.24 -8.54 -7.02
CA GLN A 147 72.60 -8.06 -6.86
C GLN A 147 73.49 -9.28 -6.57
N PRO A 148 74.52 -9.57 -7.39
CA PRO A 148 75.36 -10.74 -7.19
C PRO A 148 76.04 -10.67 -5.83
N THR A 149 75.85 -11.71 -5.01
CA THR A 149 76.50 -11.88 -3.71
C THR A 149 78.02 -11.82 -3.89
N PRO A 150 78.74 -10.93 -3.16
CA PRO A 150 80.19 -10.88 -3.24
C PRO A 150 80.80 -12.22 -2.78
N PRO A 151 81.84 -12.72 -3.46
CA PRO A 151 82.51 -13.95 -3.04
C PRO A 151 83.16 -13.76 -1.67
N ALA A 152 83.02 -14.78 -0.82
CA ALA A 152 83.59 -14.81 0.51
C ALA A 152 85.14 -14.73 0.45
N PRO A 153 85.77 -13.95 1.35
CA PRO A 153 87.23 -13.87 1.41
C PRO A 153 87.82 -15.22 1.89
N ALA A 154 88.94 -15.59 1.24
CA ALA A 154 89.72 -16.80 1.49
C ALA A 154 90.50 -16.77 2.81
#